data_AF-A0AB32VAR8-F1
#
_entry.id   AF-A0AB32VAR8-F1
#
_cell.length_a   1.000
_cell.length_b   1.000
_cell.length_c   1.000
_cell.angle_alpha   90.00
_cell.angle_beta   90.00
_cell.angle_gamma   90.00
#
_symmetry.space_group_name_H-M   'P 1'
#
loop_
_entity.id
_entity.type
_entity.pdbx_description
1 polymer ?
#
loop_
_entity_poly.entity_id
_entity_poly.type
_entity_poly.pdbx_seq_one_letter_code
_entity_poly.pdbx_strand_id
1 'polypeptide(L)'
;MFSASTSHIFSLIQITAFSLHSAKTNLRMARLSWAPIAFLLFLALAFTIQTASAGGEGSLKPEECEGACEGRCSATSHKKPCLYFCNYCCERCLCVPSGTYGNREECPCYNNIKTKEGANKCP
;
A
#
# COMPACT_ATOMS: atom_id res chain seq x y z
N MET A 1 4.10 11.47 7.22
CA MET A 1 4.38 11.80 8.65
C MET A 1 3.86 10.71 9.61
N PHE A 2 4.12 9.43 9.37
CA PHE A 2 3.84 8.35 10.35
C PHE A 2 4.83 7.19 10.14
N SER A 3 6.07 7.32 10.60
CA SER A 3 7.00 6.21 10.79
C SER A 3 8.19 6.68 11.62
N ALA A 4 8.02 6.63 12.93
CA ALA A 4 9.12 6.77 13.89
C ALA A 4 8.84 6.03 15.21
N SER A 5 7.58 5.80 15.58
CA SER A 5 7.25 5.24 16.90
C SER A 5 7.18 3.71 16.98
N THR A 6 7.04 2.97 15.87
CA THR A 6 6.86 1.50 15.91
C THR A 6 8.17 0.71 15.97
N SER A 7 9.31 1.30 15.61
CA SER A 7 10.62 0.61 15.61
C SER A 7 11.24 0.45 17.01
N HIS A 8 10.99 1.38 17.93
CA HIS A 8 11.54 1.31 19.29
C HIS A 8 10.82 0.28 20.17
N ILE A 9 9.51 0.12 20.00
CA ILE A 9 8.71 -0.87 20.74
C ILE A 9 9.09 -2.28 20.29
N PHE A 10 9.33 -2.50 19.00
CA PHE A 10 9.81 -3.78 18.46
C PHE A 10 11.22 -4.16 18.96
N SER A 11 12.11 -3.19 19.17
CA SER A 11 13.46 -3.45 19.71
C SER A 11 13.45 -3.84 21.18
N LEU A 12 12.59 -3.23 22.00
CA LEU A 12 12.51 -3.54 23.45
C LEU A 12 11.90 -4.93 23.72
N ILE A 13 10.96 -5.38 22.88
CA ILE A 13 10.34 -6.71 23.01
C ILE A 13 11.34 -7.84 22.65
N GLN A 14 12.31 -7.59 21.76
CA GLN A 14 13.35 -8.57 21.41
C GLN A 14 14.40 -8.74 22.53
N ILE A 15 14.76 -7.68 23.24
CA ILE A 15 15.80 -7.74 24.29
C ILE A 15 15.30 -8.50 25.53
N THR A 16 14.01 -8.40 25.88
CA THR A 16 13.42 -9.12 27.02
C THR A 16 13.18 -10.61 26.70
N ALA A 17 12.83 -10.95 25.47
CA ALA A 17 12.67 -12.34 25.03
C ALA A 17 14.01 -13.10 24.94
N PHE A 18 15.10 -12.43 24.52
CA PHE A 18 16.43 -13.03 24.41
C PHE A 18 17.03 -13.35 25.80
N SER A 19 16.76 -12.50 26.80
CA SER A 19 17.26 -12.70 28.17
C SER A 19 16.61 -13.89 28.87
N LEU A 20 15.34 -14.18 28.57
CA LEU A 20 14.62 -15.31 29.16
C LEU A 20 15.05 -16.68 28.57
N HIS A 21 15.67 -16.68 27.38
CA HIS A 21 16.16 -17.90 26.73
C HIS A 21 17.50 -18.40 27.31
N SER A 22 18.31 -17.54 27.92
CA SER A 22 19.65 -17.97 28.39
C SER A 22 19.63 -18.80 29.68
N ALA A 23 18.49 -18.88 30.40
CA ALA A 23 18.42 -19.45 31.75
C ALA A 23 17.86 -20.88 31.84
N LYS A 24 17.49 -21.54 30.75
CA LYS A 24 16.95 -22.90 30.84
C LYS A 24 17.54 -23.86 29.82
N THR A 25 18.22 -24.85 30.40
CA THR A 25 18.49 -26.19 29.88
C THR A 25 19.65 -26.35 28.90
N ASN A 26 20.85 -26.39 29.47
CA ASN A 26 21.74 -27.53 29.26
C ASN A 26 20.99 -28.83 29.61
N LEU A 27 20.38 -29.51 28.65
CA LEU A 27 20.26 -30.97 28.67
C LEU A 27 19.92 -31.48 27.28
N ARG A 28 20.71 -32.47 26.84
CA ARG A 28 20.67 -33.16 25.56
C ARG A 28 19.26 -33.36 25.00
N MET A 29 19.11 -33.15 23.69
CA MET A 29 18.75 -34.20 22.74
C MET A 29 18.64 -33.58 21.34
N ALA A 30 19.38 -34.14 20.40
CA ALA A 30 19.15 -33.98 18.98
C ALA A 30 17.77 -34.57 18.62
N ARG A 31 16.70 -33.85 18.96
CA ARG A 31 15.45 -33.96 18.23
C ARG A 31 15.57 -33.00 17.08
N LEU A 32 15.43 -33.50 15.87
CA LEU A 32 15.29 -32.74 14.63
C LEU A 32 14.31 -31.58 14.92
N SER A 33 14.85 -30.44 15.31
CA SER A 33 14.09 -29.47 16.07
C SER A 33 13.33 -28.68 15.04
N TRP A 34 12.03 -28.94 14.96
CA TRP A 34 11.07 -28.16 14.17
C TRP A 34 11.08 -26.66 14.52
N ALA A 35 11.72 -26.26 15.63
CA ALA A 35 11.73 -24.91 16.15
C ALA A 35 12.45 -23.90 15.23
N PRO A 36 13.71 -24.13 14.77
CA PRO A 36 14.36 -23.27 13.78
C PRO A 36 13.61 -23.24 12.43
N ILE A 37 13.03 -24.36 12.00
CA ILE A 37 12.30 -24.44 10.73
C ILE A 37 10.98 -23.66 10.84
N ALA A 38 10.26 -23.81 11.94
CA ALA A 38 9.03 -23.06 12.21
C ALA A 38 9.31 -21.55 12.35
N PHE A 39 10.42 -21.15 12.97
CA PHE A 39 10.82 -19.75 13.08
C PHE A 39 11.15 -19.13 11.71
N LEU A 40 11.89 -19.84 10.85
CA LEU A 40 12.18 -19.39 9.48
C LEU A 40 10.91 -19.32 8.62
N LEU A 41 9.98 -20.27 8.77
CA LEU A 41 8.67 -20.22 8.10
C LEU A 41 7.82 -19.04 8.57
N PHE A 42 7.85 -18.71 9.87
CA PHE A 42 7.11 -17.58 10.44
C PHE A 42 7.65 -16.23 9.95
N LEU A 43 8.98 -16.08 9.85
CA LEU A 43 9.63 -14.89 9.28
C LEU A 43 9.33 -14.72 7.80
N ALA A 44 9.34 -15.82 7.03
CA ALA A 44 8.97 -15.79 5.62
C ALA A 44 7.50 -15.40 5.41
N LEU A 45 6.59 -15.87 6.28
CA LEU A 45 5.16 -15.54 6.23
C LEU A 45 4.88 -14.08 6.63
N ALA A 46 5.71 -13.49 7.50
CA ALA A 46 5.59 -12.07 7.87
C ALA A 46 6.03 -11.14 6.73
N PHE A 47 6.99 -11.55 5.89
CA PHE A 47 7.53 -10.74 4.78
C PHE A 47 6.56 -10.62 3.60
N THR A 48 5.66 -11.60 3.39
CA THR A 48 4.67 -11.57 2.29
C THR A 48 3.51 -10.59 2.54
N ILE A 49 3.34 -10.09 3.77
CA ILE A 49 2.25 -9.16 4.09
C ILE A 49 2.50 -7.78 3.49
N GLN A 50 3.76 -7.38 3.26
CA GLN A 50 4.09 -6.06 2.71
C GLN A 50 3.80 -5.92 1.21
N THR A 51 3.67 -7.04 0.48
CA THR A 51 3.51 -7.02 -0.99
C THR A 51 2.06 -6.89 -1.47
N ALA A 52 1.07 -6.89 -0.57
CA ALA A 52 -0.35 -6.89 -0.91
C ALA A 52 -1.09 -5.57 -0.63
N SER A 53 -0.38 -4.45 -0.45
CA SER A 53 -1.01 -3.13 -0.42
C SER A 53 -0.82 -2.39 -1.74
N ALA A 54 -1.21 -3.02 -2.86
CA ALA A 54 -1.84 -2.25 -3.92
C ALA A 54 -3.23 -1.92 -3.36
N GLY A 55 -3.37 -0.71 -2.82
CA GLY A 55 -4.53 -0.29 -2.04
C GLY A 55 -5.84 -0.63 -2.75
N GLY A 56 -6.86 -0.99 -1.96
CA GLY A 56 -8.19 -1.32 -2.45
C GLY A 56 -8.62 -0.35 -3.54
N GLU A 57 -8.56 -0.83 -4.77
CA GLU A 57 -9.13 -0.21 -5.94
C GLU A 57 -10.66 -0.20 -5.74
N GLY A 58 -11.32 0.91 -6.05
CA GLY A 58 -12.79 0.95 -6.07
C GLY A 58 -13.48 1.30 -4.76
N SER A 59 -13.60 2.60 -4.48
CA SER A 59 -14.78 3.09 -3.74
C SER A 59 -15.91 3.48 -4.68
N LEU A 60 -15.60 3.80 -5.93
CA LEU A 60 -16.57 4.25 -6.93
C LEU A 60 -16.99 3.11 -7.84
N LYS A 61 -18.25 3.15 -8.28
CA LYS A 61 -18.71 2.34 -9.41
C LYS A 61 -18.38 3.04 -10.75
N PRO A 62 -18.31 2.29 -11.86
CA PRO A 62 -18.12 2.88 -13.18
C PRO A 62 -19.15 3.97 -13.52
N GLU A 63 -20.40 3.79 -13.10
CA GLU A 63 -21.47 4.79 -13.29
C GLU A 63 -21.25 6.10 -12.51
N GLU A 64 -20.43 6.11 -11.45
CA GLU A 64 -20.17 7.28 -10.62
C GLU A 64 -18.94 8.08 -11.10
N CYS A 65 -18.18 7.53 -12.06
CA CYS A 65 -17.00 8.18 -12.61
C CYS A 65 -17.30 9.51 -13.28
N GLU A 66 -18.42 9.63 -13.99
CA GLU A 66 -18.80 10.85 -14.71
C GLU A 66 -18.90 12.04 -13.75
N GLY A 67 -19.69 11.91 -12.68
CA GLY A 67 -19.85 12.98 -11.68
C GLY A 67 -18.57 13.28 -10.90
N ALA A 68 -17.78 12.26 -10.55
CA ALA A 68 -16.50 12.47 -9.87
C ALA A 68 -15.50 13.24 -10.75
N CYS A 69 -15.45 12.90 -12.05
CA CYS A 69 -14.60 13.56 -13.03
C CYS A 69 -15.05 14.98 -13.37
N GLU A 70 -16.35 15.27 -13.34
CA GLU A 70 -16.85 16.64 -13.42
C GLU A 70 -16.33 17.52 -12.29
N GLY A 71 -16.32 17.01 -11.06
CA GLY A 71 -15.75 17.67 -9.90
C GLY A 71 -14.25 17.95 -10.10
N ARG A 72 -13.48 16.91 -10.45
CA ARG A 72 -12.03 16.99 -10.71
C ARG A 72 -11.67 18.00 -11.80
N CYS A 73 -12.46 18.04 -12.88
CA CYS A 73 -12.22 18.88 -14.05
C CYS A 73 -12.94 20.24 -14.00
N SER A 74 -13.57 20.60 -12.88
CA SER A 74 -14.39 21.81 -12.77
C SER A 74 -13.61 23.13 -12.96
N ALA A 75 -12.35 23.17 -12.49
CA ALA A 75 -11.52 24.37 -12.51
C ALA A 75 -10.63 24.53 -13.76
N THR A 76 -10.56 23.53 -14.64
CA THR A 76 -9.74 23.61 -15.85
C THR A 76 -10.49 24.27 -17.01
N SER A 77 -9.79 25.07 -17.81
CA SER A 77 -10.29 25.58 -19.10
C SER A 77 -10.36 24.47 -20.16
N HIS A 78 -9.55 23.42 -20.02
CA HIS A 78 -9.48 22.29 -20.94
C HIS A 78 -10.40 21.14 -20.51
N LYS A 79 -11.71 21.43 -20.35
CA LYS A 79 -12.68 20.48 -19.80
C LYS A 79 -12.77 19.16 -20.58
N LYS A 80 -12.91 19.23 -21.91
CA LYS A 80 -13.07 18.04 -22.77
C LYS A 80 -11.93 17.01 -22.61
N PRO A 81 -10.65 17.38 -22.80
CA PRO A 81 -9.57 16.41 -22.63
C PRO A 81 -9.39 15.98 -21.17
N CYS A 82 -9.65 16.86 -20.19
CA CYS A 82 -9.60 16.48 -18.77
C CYS A 82 -10.62 15.37 -18.46
N LEU A 83 -11.88 15.56 -18.84
CA LEU A 83 -12.94 14.56 -18.63
C LEU A 83 -12.62 13.24 -19.33
N TYR A 84 -12.09 13.30 -20.57
CA TYR A 84 -11.71 12.10 -21.32
C TYR A 84 -10.65 11.26 -20.58
N PHE A 85 -9.55 11.88 -20.15
CA PHE A 85 -8.50 11.16 -19.42
C PHE A 85 -8.93 10.77 -18.02
N CYS A 86 -9.70 11.61 -17.33
CA CYS A 86 -10.22 11.30 -16.01
C CYS A 86 -11.13 10.06 -16.05
N ASN A 87 -12.10 10.00 -16.97
CA ASN A 87 -12.99 8.85 -17.12
C ASN A 87 -12.22 7.58 -17.48
N TYR A 88 -11.26 7.64 -18.41
CA TYR A 88 -10.38 6.51 -18.72
C TYR A 88 -9.64 5.98 -17.48
N CYS A 89 -9.11 6.88 -16.64
CA CYS A 89 -8.40 6.49 -15.43
C CYS A 89 -9.36 6.00 -14.34
N CYS A 90 -10.56 6.59 -14.23
CA CYS A 90 -11.58 6.19 -13.28
C CYS A 90 -12.17 4.82 -13.61
N GLU A 91 -12.51 4.53 -14.87
CA GLU A 91 -13.01 3.20 -15.26
C GLU A 91 -11.99 2.09 -14.98
N ARG A 92 -10.69 2.42 -15.08
CA ARG A 92 -9.61 1.47 -14.82
C ARG A 92 -9.33 1.26 -13.34
N CYS A 93 -9.33 2.35 -12.55
CA CYS A 93 -8.87 2.35 -11.15
C CYS A 93 -10.02 2.46 -10.14
N LEU A 94 -11.22 2.76 -10.60
CA LEU A 94 -12.45 2.98 -9.84
C LEU A 94 -12.25 3.99 -8.67
N CYS A 95 -11.44 5.01 -8.92
CA CYS A 95 -11.01 6.02 -7.95
C CYS A 95 -10.72 7.34 -8.67
N VAL A 96 -11.23 8.45 -8.11
CA VAL A 96 -10.88 9.82 -8.52
C VAL A 96 -10.38 10.56 -7.27
N PRO A 97 -9.18 11.15 -7.29
CA PRO A 97 -8.65 11.81 -6.10
C PRO A 97 -9.38 13.13 -5.80
N SER A 98 -9.35 13.55 -4.54
CA SER A 98 -10.05 14.73 -4.06
C SER A 98 -9.53 16.04 -4.68
N GLY A 99 -10.39 17.06 -4.73
CA GLY A 99 -10.05 18.38 -5.27
C GLY A 99 -9.96 18.44 -6.80
N THR A 100 -9.47 19.56 -7.32
CA THR A 100 -9.33 19.82 -8.77
C THR A 100 -7.90 19.71 -9.27
N TYR A 101 -6.93 19.57 -8.37
CA TYR A 101 -5.51 19.44 -8.66
C TYR A 101 -4.79 18.73 -7.51
N GLY A 102 -3.77 17.93 -7.81
CA GLY A 102 -2.97 17.22 -6.80
C GLY A 102 -3.65 15.99 -6.21
N ASN A 103 -3.28 15.65 -4.97
CA ASN A 103 -3.81 14.54 -4.15
C ASN A 103 -3.80 13.17 -4.84
N ARG A 104 -2.88 12.96 -5.78
CA ARG A 104 -2.87 11.76 -6.62
C ARG A 104 -2.52 10.51 -5.82
N GLU A 105 -1.78 10.69 -4.72
CA GLU A 105 -1.43 9.66 -3.75
C GLU A 105 -2.64 9.01 -3.05
N GLU A 106 -3.81 9.67 -3.03
CA GLU A 106 -5.06 9.09 -2.52
C GLU A 106 -5.52 7.89 -3.38
N CYS A 107 -5.25 7.94 -4.68
CA CYS A 107 -5.57 6.89 -5.63
C CYS A 107 -4.29 6.37 -6.30
N PRO A 108 -3.57 5.39 -5.70
CA PRO A 108 -2.29 4.91 -6.23
C PRO A 108 -2.36 4.44 -7.69
N CYS A 109 -3.41 3.69 -8.07
CA CYS A 109 -3.61 3.28 -9.46
C CYS A 109 -3.71 4.49 -10.40
N TYR A 110 -4.53 5.49 -10.07
CA TYR A 110 -4.70 6.73 -10.85
C TYR A 110 -3.37 7.48 -11.04
N ASN A 111 -2.55 7.55 -9.98
CA ASN A 111 -1.24 8.21 -10.03
C ASN A 111 -0.19 7.42 -10.82
N ASN A 112 -0.27 6.09 -10.83
CA ASN A 112 0.74 5.23 -11.46
C ASN A 112 0.55 5.08 -12.98
N ILE A 113 -0.57 5.51 -13.55
CA ILE A 113 -0.76 5.52 -15.00
C ILE A 113 0.07 6.65 -15.62
N LYS A 114 1.15 6.27 -16.29
CA LYS A 114 2.04 7.19 -17.01
C LYS A 114 1.86 7.12 -18.53
N THR A 115 2.26 8.18 -19.23
CA THR A 115 2.48 8.15 -20.68
C THR A 115 3.79 7.42 -21.00
N LYS A 116 4.10 7.23 -22.29
CA LYS A 116 5.35 6.58 -22.71
C LYS A 116 6.59 7.38 -22.31
N GLU A 117 6.43 8.69 -22.17
CA GLU A 117 7.43 9.67 -21.77
C GLU A 117 7.59 9.75 -20.24
N GLY A 118 6.81 8.96 -19.47
CA GLY A 118 6.86 8.91 -18.00
C GLY A 118 6.05 10.00 -17.29
N ALA A 119 5.40 10.90 -18.04
CA ALA A 119 4.52 11.91 -17.47
C ALA A 119 3.21 11.30 -16.94
N ASN A 120 2.56 11.96 -15.99
CA ASN A 120 1.24 11.54 -15.52
C ASN A 120 0.22 11.61 -16.65
N LYS A 121 -0.49 10.51 -16.92
CA LYS A 121 -1.53 10.47 -17.95
C LYS A 121 -2.87 11.01 -17.42
N CYS A 122 -3.15 10.78 -16.15
CA CYS A 122 -4.40 11.16 -15.50
C CYS A 122 -4.32 12.58 -14.91
N PRO A 123 -5.40 13.39 -14.98
CA PRO A 123 -5.41 14.78 -14.53
C PRO A 123 -5.24 15.00 -13.00
#